data_AF-A0A9D8HLS6-F1
#
_entry.id   AF-A0A9D8HLS6-F1
#
_cell.length_a   1.000
_cell.length_b   1.000
_cell.length_c   1.000
_cell.angle_alpha   90.00
_cell.angle_beta   90.00
_cell.angle_gamma   90.00
#
_symmetry.space_group_name_H-M   'P 1'
#
loop_
_entity.id
_entity.type
_entity.pdbx_description
1 polymer ?
#
loop_
_entity_poly.entity_id
_entity_poly.type
_entity_poly.pdbx_seq_one_letter_code
_entity_poly.pdbx_strand_id
1 'polypeptide(L)'
;MEKIKIKELGEYIPGYFNSITLDKLKEFTVIPYFIDWYQSKQSNKIFPLFLQEISDLNPTKFQLPGILTRNPFFDHTRIKYFAAYKNGVPSGRIMAFIDSNYNRQHKNNFGWFGLFETIDNTETAELLLDAAANYLKNNSCSIILGPAKFNASGEIGCLVDGFECKPYFMEPYNAPYYGSFIEKYGFNKENDWYSINTDIALASRYMARIERLQEKVNGTKRDISSSNGYLIRNVDFSRIKSEINIIRDIYNSVWNHGNHPQQSLLTEKEFDILALGIKTVALQELLFIVEKDKMPVGVSVTLPNVNELIEEYDIKNPCTPSKFFFSIKDFKRNLNIFSILKRKLKEKSFNSARILILGIKESARKTGIDTKLYYETFRTAKELGFKEGSGSQLADINVDIINPLSRIGKIAMTWRVYSLKI
;
A
#
# COMPACT_ATOMS: atom_id res chain seq x y z
N MET A 1 16.78 17.67 32.25
CA MET A 1 15.85 16.76 31.53
C MET A 1 15.88 17.14 30.07
N GLU A 2 16.09 16.16 29.19
CA GLU A 2 16.05 16.39 27.74
C GLU A 2 14.64 16.81 27.34
N LYS A 3 14.49 17.93 26.61
CA LYS A 3 13.16 18.48 26.32
C LYS A 3 12.67 17.96 24.98
N ILE A 4 11.66 17.11 24.99
CA ILE A 4 10.90 16.74 23.79
C ILE A 4 9.94 17.88 23.45
N LYS A 5 9.87 18.26 22.18
CA LYS A 5 8.95 19.30 21.67
C LYS A 5 8.14 18.75 20.52
N ILE A 6 6.82 18.84 20.64
CA ILE A 6 5.91 18.63 19.52
C ILE A 6 5.79 19.92 18.71
N LYS A 7 5.94 19.81 17.40
CA LYS A 7 5.75 20.88 16.43
C LYS A 7 4.61 20.51 15.50
N GLU A 8 3.60 21.38 15.42
CA GLU A 8 2.57 21.29 14.39
C GLU A 8 3.16 21.80 13.07
N LEU A 9 3.31 20.90 12.09
CA LEU A 9 3.88 21.28 10.80
C LEU A 9 2.85 22.02 9.96
N GLY A 10 1.60 21.61 10.02
CA GLY A 10 0.51 22.29 9.36
C GLY A 10 -0.71 21.40 9.22
N GLU A 11 -1.75 22.05 8.74
CA GLU A 11 -3.07 21.49 8.54
C GLU A 11 -3.59 21.88 7.15
N TYR A 12 -4.31 20.94 6.55
CA TYR A 12 -5.10 21.16 5.36
C TYR A 12 -6.55 20.76 5.63
N ILE A 13 -7.46 21.65 5.23
CA ILE A 13 -8.90 21.44 5.30
C ILE A 13 -9.47 21.65 3.88
N PRO A 14 -10.15 20.65 3.29
CA PRO A 14 -10.76 20.79 1.97
C PRO A 14 -11.66 22.02 1.87
N GLY A 15 -11.40 22.91 0.90
CA GLY A 15 -12.18 24.12 0.69
C GLY A 15 -11.83 25.31 1.60
N TYR A 16 -10.89 25.16 2.55
CA TYR A 16 -10.51 26.20 3.51
C TYR A 16 -8.98 26.41 3.54
N PHE A 17 -8.51 26.99 4.65
CA PHE A 17 -7.12 27.33 4.90
C PHE A 17 -6.20 26.11 4.78
N ASN A 18 -5.07 26.33 4.11
CA ASN A 18 -3.99 25.35 3.97
C ASN A 18 -2.69 25.97 4.49
N SER A 19 -2.18 25.46 5.61
CA SER A 19 -0.91 25.89 6.19
C SER A 19 0.28 24.98 5.86
N ILE A 20 0.03 23.93 5.08
CA ILE A 20 1.03 22.95 4.69
C ILE A 20 1.77 23.45 3.45
N THR A 21 3.10 23.51 3.56
CA THR A 21 4.01 23.81 2.46
C THR A 21 4.81 22.56 2.08
N LEU A 22 5.44 22.57 0.90
CA LEU A 22 6.31 21.46 0.48
C LEU A 22 7.52 21.28 1.40
N ASP A 23 8.08 22.36 1.95
CA ASP A 23 9.20 22.24 2.91
C ASP A 23 8.75 21.61 4.23
N LYS A 24 7.53 21.92 4.69
CA LYS A 24 6.95 21.27 5.89
C LYS A 24 6.63 19.79 5.64
N LEU A 25 6.14 19.44 4.45
CA LEU A 25 5.98 18.04 4.06
C LEU A 25 7.34 17.36 3.94
N LYS A 26 8.33 18.03 3.36
CA LYS A 26 9.69 17.50 3.28
C LYS A 26 10.23 17.24 4.68
N GLU A 27 10.10 18.21 5.59
CA GLU A 27 10.44 18.06 7.01
C GLU A 27 9.78 16.81 7.62
N PHE A 28 8.49 16.58 7.38
CA PHE A 28 7.76 15.38 7.84
C PHE A 28 8.28 14.07 7.23
N THR A 29 8.55 14.05 5.91
CA THR A 29 8.98 12.85 5.17
C THR A 29 10.37 12.35 5.56
N VAL A 30 11.25 13.25 6.02
CA VAL A 30 12.63 12.87 6.34
C VAL A 30 12.81 12.37 7.78
N ILE A 31 11.85 12.59 8.67
CA ILE A 31 11.96 12.20 10.09
C ILE A 31 12.34 10.73 10.30
N PRO A 32 11.78 9.76 9.56
CA PRO A 32 12.13 8.34 9.75
C PRO A 32 13.62 8.05 9.53
N TYR A 33 14.31 8.86 8.72
CA TYR A 33 15.76 8.71 8.51
C TYR A 33 16.59 9.09 9.74
N PHE A 34 16.00 9.71 10.76
CA PHE A 34 16.65 10.05 12.02
C PHE A 34 16.33 9.06 13.16
N ILE A 35 15.60 7.99 12.86
CA ILE A 35 15.27 6.95 13.84
C ILE A 35 16.33 5.86 13.75
N ASP A 36 17.11 5.70 14.83
CA ASP A 36 18.28 4.80 14.88
C ASP A 36 17.94 3.35 14.50
N TRP A 37 16.76 2.86 14.90
CA TRP A 37 16.35 1.49 14.58
C TRP A 37 16.29 1.23 13.07
N TYR A 38 15.78 2.18 12.28
CA TYR A 38 15.70 2.01 10.82
C TYR A 38 17.06 2.03 10.13
N GLN A 39 18.09 2.61 10.78
CA GLN A 39 19.46 2.59 10.29
C GLN A 39 20.22 1.32 10.70
N SER A 40 19.67 0.53 11.63
CA SER A 40 20.29 -0.68 12.12
C SER A 40 20.19 -1.82 11.10
N LYS A 41 21.08 -2.81 11.21
CA LYS A 41 21.03 -4.04 10.40
C LYS A 41 19.81 -4.92 10.65
N GLN A 42 19.04 -4.64 11.71
CA GLN A 42 17.84 -5.40 12.06
C GLN A 42 16.61 -4.93 11.28
N SER A 43 16.65 -3.72 10.72
CA SER A 43 15.52 -3.15 9.99
C SER A 43 15.53 -3.60 8.52
N ASN A 44 14.42 -4.16 8.06
CA ASN A 44 14.14 -4.37 6.63
C ASN A 44 13.36 -3.20 6.00
N LYS A 45 13.32 -2.03 6.63
CA LYS A 45 12.61 -0.85 6.11
C LYS A 45 13.20 -0.44 4.76
N ILE A 46 12.35 -0.40 3.74
CA ILE A 46 12.66 0.21 2.46
C ILE A 46 11.99 1.58 2.42
N PHE A 47 12.80 2.63 2.30
CA PHE A 47 12.27 3.99 2.28
C PHE A 47 11.70 4.34 0.89
N PRO A 48 10.52 4.99 0.82
CA PRO A 48 9.93 5.38 -0.44
C PRO A 48 10.81 6.40 -1.19
N LEU A 49 10.50 6.61 -2.47
CA LEU A 49 11.08 7.73 -3.22
C LEU A 49 10.56 9.04 -2.62
N PHE A 50 11.44 10.00 -2.39
CA PHE A 50 11.04 11.27 -1.76
C PHE A 50 9.96 12.01 -2.54
N LEU A 51 10.08 12.03 -3.88
CA LEU A 51 9.07 12.68 -4.72
C LEU A 51 7.73 11.95 -4.64
N GLN A 52 7.75 10.61 -4.55
CA GLN A 52 6.52 9.82 -4.42
C GLN A 52 5.84 10.07 -3.07
N GLU A 53 6.58 9.96 -1.97
CA GLU A 53 6.00 10.17 -0.63
C GLU A 53 5.45 11.60 -0.48
N ILE A 54 6.18 12.60 -1.01
CA ILE A 54 5.68 13.98 -1.00
C ILE A 54 4.46 14.12 -1.90
N SER A 55 4.44 13.52 -3.09
CA SER A 55 3.28 13.57 -3.99
C SER A 55 2.03 12.94 -3.37
N ASP A 56 2.19 11.80 -2.71
CA ASP A 56 1.12 11.11 -2.00
C ASP A 56 0.56 11.99 -0.87
N LEU A 57 1.44 12.66 -0.13
CA LEU A 57 1.12 13.47 1.03
C LEU A 57 0.86 14.95 0.71
N ASN A 58 0.84 15.35 -0.57
CA ASN A 58 0.70 16.75 -0.99
C ASN A 58 -0.77 17.16 -1.15
N PRO A 59 -1.36 17.90 -0.19
CA PRO A 59 -2.68 18.50 -0.36
C PRO A 59 -2.64 19.85 -1.10
N THR A 60 -1.45 20.39 -1.37
CA THR A 60 -1.29 21.72 -1.95
C THR A 60 -1.65 21.71 -3.44
N LYS A 61 -2.10 22.86 -3.97
CA LYS A 61 -2.36 23.02 -5.40
C LYS A 61 -1.09 23.03 -6.25
N PHE A 62 0.09 23.12 -5.64
CA PHE A 62 1.35 23.12 -6.37
C PHE A 62 1.60 21.74 -6.97
N GLN A 63 1.87 21.73 -8.27
CA GLN A 63 2.14 20.53 -9.06
C GLN A 63 3.30 20.82 -10.01
N LEU A 64 4.10 19.80 -10.27
CA LEU A 64 5.10 19.78 -11.34
C LEU A 64 4.71 18.64 -12.28
N PRO A 65 4.23 18.93 -13.51
CA PRO A 65 3.77 17.90 -14.43
C PRO A 65 4.78 16.75 -14.58
N GLY A 66 4.32 15.52 -14.33
CA GLY A 66 5.15 14.31 -14.41
C GLY A 66 6.16 14.09 -13.27
N ILE A 67 6.21 14.98 -12.27
CA ILE A 67 7.19 14.93 -11.16
C ILE A 67 6.50 14.99 -9.79
N LEU A 68 5.54 15.90 -9.62
CA LEU A 68 4.81 16.10 -8.37
C LEU A 68 3.35 16.39 -8.70
N THR A 69 2.45 15.59 -8.14
CA THR A 69 1.00 15.79 -8.29
C THR A 69 0.37 16.14 -6.95
N ARG A 70 -0.89 16.56 -6.99
CA ARG A 70 -1.73 16.69 -5.80
C ARG A 70 -2.57 15.43 -5.68
N ASN A 71 -2.55 14.78 -4.53
CA ASN A 71 -3.36 13.59 -4.29
C ASN A 71 -4.86 13.98 -4.16
N PRO A 72 -5.78 13.41 -4.97
CA PRO A 72 -7.21 13.73 -4.90
C PRO A 72 -7.88 13.24 -3.62
N PHE A 73 -7.23 12.39 -2.82
CA PHE A 73 -7.69 12.03 -1.48
C PHE A 73 -7.95 13.25 -0.59
N PHE A 74 -7.19 14.33 -0.82
CA PHE A 74 -7.38 15.60 -0.14
C PHE A 74 -8.57 16.43 -0.68
N ASP A 75 -9.36 15.95 -1.65
CA ASP A 75 -10.61 16.63 -2.01
C ASP A 75 -11.70 16.45 -0.95
N HIS A 76 -11.60 15.40 -0.13
CA HIS A 76 -12.59 15.05 0.88
C HIS A 76 -11.96 14.73 2.25
N THR A 77 -10.63 14.79 2.37
CA THR A 77 -9.91 14.51 3.60
C THR A 77 -9.25 15.75 4.20
N ARG A 78 -9.55 15.99 5.49
CA ARG A 78 -8.84 16.96 6.33
C ARG A 78 -7.65 16.27 7.00
N ILE A 79 -6.47 16.90 7.03
CA ILE A 79 -5.25 16.29 7.57
C ILE A 79 -4.38 17.29 8.33
N LYS A 80 -3.74 16.84 9.41
CA LYS A 80 -2.76 17.58 10.19
C LYS A 80 -1.50 16.74 10.44
N TYR A 81 -0.35 17.36 10.31
CA TYR A 81 0.97 16.72 10.48
C TYR A 81 1.68 17.24 11.73
N PHE A 82 2.22 16.32 12.51
CA PHE A 82 2.98 16.61 13.73
C PHE A 82 4.37 15.98 13.67
N ALA A 83 5.34 16.67 14.25
CA ALA A 83 6.71 16.19 14.39
C ALA A 83 7.18 16.37 15.84
N ALA A 84 7.93 15.39 16.34
CA ALA A 84 8.60 15.46 17.63
C ALA A 84 10.09 15.73 17.43
N TYR A 85 10.63 16.62 18.26
CA TYR A 85 12.04 16.95 18.31
C TYR A 85 12.59 16.74 19.71
N LYS A 86 13.65 15.93 19.83
CA LYS A 86 14.41 15.74 21.05
C LYS A 86 15.70 16.51 20.95
N ASN A 87 15.88 17.53 21.80
CA ASN A 87 17.06 18.42 21.76
C ASN A 87 17.33 19.05 20.37
N GLY A 88 16.27 19.34 19.61
CA GLY A 88 16.36 19.92 18.26
C GLY A 88 16.62 18.91 17.12
N VAL A 89 16.80 17.63 17.44
CA VAL A 89 16.93 16.53 16.47
C VAL A 89 15.56 15.89 16.21
N PRO A 90 15.17 15.61 14.95
CA PRO A 90 13.93 14.87 14.68
C PRO A 90 13.91 13.54 15.42
N SER A 91 12.83 13.26 16.12
CA SER A 91 12.67 12.09 17.00
C SER A 91 11.39 11.30 16.75
N GLY A 92 10.43 11.87 16.02
CA GLY A 92 9.25 11.14 15.59
C GLY A 92 8.27 11.98 14.81
N ARG A 93 7.29 11.35 14.20
CA ARG A 93 6.26 11.95 13.35
C ARG A 93 4.94 11.20 13.53
N ILE A 94 3.84 11.91 13.34
CA ILE A 94 2.49 11.34 13.25
C ILE A 94 1.62 12.27 12.42
N MET A 95 0.70 11.72 11.65
CA MET A 95 -0.38 12.50 11.06
C MET A 95 -1.72 12.06 11.60
N ALA A 96 -2.66 12.99 11.64
CA ALA A 96 -4.04 12.75 12.01
C ALA A 96 -4.97 13.31 10.91
N PHE A 97 -5.96 12.54 10.49
CA PHE A 97 -6.86 12.95 9.40
C PHE A 97 -8.30 12.45 9.59
N ILE A 98 -9.20 13.08 8.85
CA ILE A 98 -10.63 12.81 8.84
C ILE A 98 -11.07 12.65 7.39
N ASP A 99 -11.39 11.42 7.00
CA ASP A 99 -11.95 11.07 5.68
C ASP A 99 -13.48 11.24 5.73
N SER A 100 -13.99 12.29 5.08
CA SER A 100 -15.44 12.57 5.08
C SER A 100 -16.24 11.57 4.25
N ASN A 101 -15.63 10.90 3.27
CA ASN A 101 -16.28 9.84 2.52
C ASN A 101 -16.43 8.59 3.38
N TYR A 102 -15.40 8.20 4.12
CA TYR A 102 -15.45 7.08 5.07
C TYR A 102 -16.54 7.30 6.12
N ASN A 103 -16.59 8.50 6.72
CA ASN A 103 -17.59 8.85 7.74
C ASN A 103 -19.02 8.85 7.17
N ARG A 104 -19.22 9.31 5.93
CA ARG A 104 -20.53 9.26 5.26
C ARG A 104 -20.99 7.83 5.00
N GLN A 105 -20.08 6.96 4.56
CA GLN A 105 -20.37 5.55 4.28
C GLN A 105 -20.73 4.79 5.58
N HIS A 106 -19.98 5.02 6.66
CA HIS A 106 -20.13 4.28 7.92
C HIS A 106 -21.05 4.97 8.93
N LYS A 107 -21.58 6.15 8.61
CA LYS A 107 -22.51 6.95 9.44
C LYS A 107 -22.00 7.13 10.88
N ASN A 108 -20.73 7.50 11.01
CA ASN A 108 -20.06 7.67 12.30
C ASN A 108 -18.95 8.75 12.17
N ASN A 109 -18.39 9.19 13.29
CA ASN A 109 -17.36 10.22 13.35
C ASN A 109 -15.99 9.59 13.63
N PHE A 110 -15.41 8.95 12.63
CA PHE A 110 -14.07 8.41 12.73
C PHE A 110 -13.02 9.50 12.47
N GLY A 111 -11.96 9.44 13.27
CA GLY A 111 -10.68 10.04 13.01
C GLY A 111 -9.65 8.95 12.72
N TRP A 112 -8.54 9.32 12.10
CA TRP A 112 -7.47 8.39 11.77
C TRP A 112 -6.13 8.94 12.21
N PHE A 113 -5.25 8.06 12.67
CA PHE A 113 -3.82 8.36 12.78
C PHE A 113 -3.01 7.50 11.81
N GLY A 114 -1.85 8.00 11.43
CA GLY A 114 -1.04 7.39 10.38
C GLY A 114 0.39 7.88 10.39
N LEU A 115 1.24 7.18 9.63
CA LEU A 115 2.67 7.47 9.53
C LEU A 115 3.31 7.72 10.90
N PHE A 116 2.86 6.96 11.92
CA PHE A 116 3.39 7.03 13.27
C PHE A 116 4.75 6.36 13.31
N GLU A 117 5.80 7.15 13.47
CA GLU A 117 7.17 6.67 13.54
C GLU A 117 7.91 7.49 14.60
N THR A 118 8.58 6.83 15.53
CA THR A 118 9.29 7.47 16.64
C THR A 118 10.56 6.70 16.97
N ILE A 119 11.51 7.34 17.64
CA ILE A 119 12.57 6.64 18.38
C ILE A 119 11.96 5.78 19.49
N ASP A 120 12.73 4.81 20.00
CA ASP A 120 12.34 3.96 21.13
C ASP A 120 12.33 4.76 22.45
N ASN A 121 11.29 5.58 22.60
CA ASN A 121 11.10 6.47 23.73
C ASN A 121 9.60 6.65 23.99
N THR A 122 9.15 6.17 25.15
CA THR A 122 7.73 6.19 25.54
C THR A 122 7.17 7.61 25.59
N GLU A 123 7.90 8.57 26.17
CA GLU A 123 7.46 9.97 26.26
C GLU A 123 7.24 10.60 24.87
N THR A 124 8.10 10.31 23.89
CA THR A 124 7.97 10.81 22.51
C THR A 124 6.74 10.20 21.83
N ALA A 125 6.51 8.90 22.03
CA ALA A 125 5.35 8.18 21.51
C ALA A 125 4.03 8.75 22.07
N GLU A 126 3.95 8.91 23.40
CA GLU A 126 2.77 9.44 24.10
C GLU A 126 2.45 10.87 23.63
N LEU A 127 3.45 11.76 23.58
CA LEU A 127 3.23 13.14 23.15
C LEU A 127 2.74 13.25 21.68
N LEU A 128 3.19 12.36 20.79
CA LEU A 128 2.72 12.30 19.41
C LEU A 128 1.28 11.78 19.34
N LEU A 129 0.98 10.68 20.05
CA LEU A 129 -0.37 10.11 20.11
C LEU A 129 -1.36 11.09 20.74
N ASP A 130 -0.97 11.81 21.78
CA ASP A 130 -1.73 12.91 22.38
C ASP A 130 -2.04 14.02 21.39
N ALA A 131 -1.05 14.46 20.61
CA ALA A 131 -1.25 15.51 19.62
C ALA A 131 -2.29 15.11 18.55
N ALA A 132 -2.22 13.86 18.08
CA ALA A 132 -3.20 13.31 17.14
C ALA A 132 -4.58 13.15 17.78
N ALA A 133 -4.66 12.55 18.97
CA ALA A 133 -5.92 12.29 19.66
C ALA A 133 -6.67 13.57 20.04
N ASN A 134 -5.96 14.56 20.60
CA ASN A 134 -6.53 15.86 20.95
C ASN A 134 -7.05 16.60 19.70
N TYR A 135 -6.31 16.54 18.59
CA TYR A 135 -6.75 17.14 17.34
C TYR A 135 -8.04 16.49 16.81
N LEU A 136 -8.13 15.16 16.80
CA LEU A 136 -9.32 14.44 16.32
C LEU A 136 -10.53 14.68 17.24
N LYS A 137 -10.32 14.66 18.56
CA LYS A 137 -11.35 14.99 19.56
C LYS A 137 -11.91 16.40 19.37
N ASN A 138 -11.04 17.38 19.20
CA ASN A 138 -11.45 18.78 18.96
C ASN A 138 -12.19 18.96 17.62
N ASN A 139 -12.11 17.98 16.72
CA ASN A 139 -12.84 17.94 15.46
C ASN A 139 -14.00 16.94 15.49
N SER A 140 -14.54 16.65 16.68
CA SER A 140 -15.76 15.87 16.91
C SER A 140 -15.68 14.39 16.49
N CYS A 141 -14.48 13.83 16.34
CA CYS A 141 -14.31 12.39 16.21
C CYS A 141 -14.60 11.70 17.54
N SER A 142 -15.28 10.56 17.50
CA SER A 142 -15.59 9.73 18.67
C SER A 142 -14.76 8.44 18.72
N ILE A 143 -14.19 8.03 17.59
CA ILE A 143 -13.35 6.84 17.46
C ILE A 143 -12.16 7.19 16.58
N ILE A 144 -10.96 6.83 17.02
CA ILE A 144 -9.73 6.91 16.23
C ILE A 144 -9.39 5.52 15.72
N LEU A 145 -9.07 5.39 14.43
CA LEU A 145 -8.55 4.19 13.78
C LEU A 145 -7.09 4.39 13.34
N GLY A 146 -6.29 3.33 13.32
CA GLY A 146 -4.97 3.37 12.70
C GLY A 146 -3.96 2.36 13.26
N PRO A 147 -2.68 2.44 12.84
CA PRO A 147 -2.17 3.43 11.89
C PRO A 147 -2.61 3.12 10.45
N ALA A 148 -2.81 4.15 9.65
CA ALA A 148 -3.01 4.02 8.20
C ALA A 148 -2.41 5.22 7.46
N LYS A 149 -1.77 5.02 6.30
CA LYS A 149 -1.33 6.14 5.46
C LYS A 149 -2.53 6.92 4.92
N PHE A 150 -3.61 6.23 4.55
CA PHE A 150 -4.91 6.81 4.22
C PHE A 150 -5.99 5.87 4.78
N ASN A 151 -6.61 5.05 3.97
CA ASN A 151 -7.49 3.97 4.43
C ASN A 151 -6.96 2.63 3.90
N ALA A 152 -7.78 1.57 3.89
CA ALA A 152 -7.40 0.28 3.31
C ALA A 152 -6.96 0.33 1.83
N SER A 153 -7.25 1.41 1.10
CA SER A 153 -6.73 1.64 -0.27
C SER A 153 -5.27 2.07 -0.32
N GLY A 154 -4.64 2.32 0.83
CA GLY A 154 -3.24 2.71 0.95
C GLY A 154 -2.40 1.65 1.65
N GLU A 155 -1.64 2.07 2.67
CA GLU A 155 -0.87 1.20 3.56
C GLU A 155 -1.55 1.21 4.94
N ILE A 156 -1.96 0.05 5.45
CA ILE A 156 -2.72 -0.06 6.70
C ILE A 156 -2.08 -1.00 7.71
N GLY A 157 -2.18 -0.61 8.98
CA GLY A 157 -1.78 -1.36 10.15
C GLY A 157 -0.32 -1.17 10.56
N CYS A 158 -0.04 -1.46 11.83
CA CYS A 158 1.31 -1.52 12.39
C CYS A 158 1.83 -2.95 12.30
N LEU A 159 3.06 -3.16 11.83
CA LEU A 159 3.68 -4.48 11.86
C LEU A 159 3.78 -4.98 13.32
N VAL A 160 3.24 -6.17 13.60
CA VAL A 160 3.25 -6.81 14.92
C VAL A 160 3.90 -8.19 14.90
N ASP A 161 4.08 -8.78 13.71
CA ASP A 161 4.74 -10.07 13.52
C ASP A 161 5.38 -10.15 12.12
N GLY A 162 6.47 -10.92 11.99
CA GLY A 162 7.22 -11.07 10.73
C GLY A 162 8.31 -10.03 10.48
N PHE A 163 8.95 -9.51 11.54
CA PHE A 163 9.98 -8.45 11.42
C PHE A 163 11.21 -8.89 10.63
N GLU A 164 11.50 -10.18 10.56
CA GLU A 164 12.57 -10.78 9.76
C GLU A 164 12.28 -10.78 8.25
N CYS A 165 11.01 -10.60 7.86
CA CYS A 165 10.62 -10.54 6.46
C CYS A 165 10.90 -9.16 5.86
N LYS A 166 11.16 -9.13 4.54
CA LYS A 166 11.26 -7.90 3.77
C LYS A 166 9.89 -7.48 3.23
N PRO A 167 9.52 -6.20 3.32
CA PRO A 167 8.26 -5.72 2.77
C PRO A 167 8.29 -5.71 1.24
N TYR A 168 7.23 -6.21 0.63
CA TYR A 168 6.91 -5.99 -0.77
C TYR A 168 6.48 -4.54 -1.02
N PHE A 169 6.49 -4.13 -2.28
CA PHE A 169 6.04 -2.81 -2.71
C PHE A 169 4.65 -2.48 -2.13
N MET A 170 4.52 -1.31 -1.52
CA MET A 170 3.31 -0.81 -0.82
C MET A 170 2.89 -1.62 0.42
N GLU A 171 3.80 -2.33 1.08
CA GLU A 171 3.56 -2.90 2.41
C GLU A 171 4.19 -2.00 3.50
N PRO A 172 3.46 -1.68 4.58
CA PRO A 172 4.03 -0.94 5.70
C PRO A 172 5.08 -1.78 6.43
N TYR A 173 6.14 -1.14 6.90
CA TYR A 173 7.15 -1.77 7.74
C TYR A 173 7.58 -0.80 8.84
N ASN A 174 7.49 -1.26 10.09
CA ASN A 174 7.61 -0.44 11.29
C ASN A 174 8.54 -1.12 12.31
N ALA A 175 9.06 -0.35 13.26
CA ALA A 175 9.87 -0.88 14.35
C ALA A 175 9.02 -1.72 15.33
N PRO A 176 9.58 -2.78 15.94
CA PRO A 176 8.83 -3.75 16.75
C PRO A 176 8.22 -3.17 18.03
N TYR A 177 8.74 -2.05 18.53
CA TYR A 177 8.24 -1.41 19.73
C TYR A 177 7.00 -0.53 19.49
N TYR A 178 6.60 -0.26 18.24
CA TYR A 178 5.47 0.64 17.94
C TYR A 178 4.13 0.08 18.40
N GLY A 179 3.88 -1.22 18.20
CA GLY A 179 2.65 -1.86 18.69
C GLY A 179 2.48 -1.68 20.19
N SER A 180 3.57 -1.88 20.96
CA SER A 180 3.54 -1.70 22.42
C SER A 180 3.23 -0.26 22.83
N PHE A 181 3.75 0.74 22.13
CA PHE A 181 3.43 2.15 22.41
C PHE A 181 1.96 2.47 22.15
N ILE A 182 1.41 1.95 21.05
CA ILE A 182 -0.01 2.14 20.70
C ILE A 182 -0.91 1.50 21.77
N GLU A 183 -0.62 0.25 22.15
CA GLU A 183 -1.38 -0.48 23.17
C GLU A 183 -1.29 0.19 24.56
N LYS A 184 -0.09 0.61 24.99
CA LYS A 184 0.12 1.29 26.28
C LYS A 184 -0.60 2.63 26.38
N TYR A 185 -0.73 3.35 25.26
CA TYR A 185 -1.50 4.60 25.21
C TYR A 185 -3.01 4.36 25.44
N GLY A 186 -3.51 3.15 25.19
CA GLY A 186 -4.91 2.75 25.45
C GLY A 186 -5.68 2.32 24.21
N PHE A 187 -5.03 2.21 23.05
CA PHE A 187 -5.65 1.64 21.85
C PHE A 187 -5.86 0.13 22.00
N ASN A 188 -6.96 -0.37 21.45
CA ASN A 188 -7.30 -1.79 21.41
C ASN A 188 -7.15 -2.34 19.99
N LYS A 189 -6.96 -3.66 19.86
CA LYS A 189 -6.99 -4.32 18.55
C LYS A 189 -8.35 -4.12 17.88
N GLU A 190 -8.35 -3.64 16.65
CA GLU A 190 -9.53 -3.60 15.77
C GLU A 190 -9.57 -4.86 14.90
N ASN A 191 -8.54 -5.10 14.09
CA ASN A 191 -8.39 -6.27 13.24
C ASN A 191 -6.95 -6.43 12.74
N ASP A 192 -6.60 -7.62 12.27
CA ASP A 192 -5.28 -7.92 11.69
C ASP A 192 -5.35 -8.03 10.15
N TRP A 193 -4.19 -7.85 9.52
CA TRP A 193 -3.98 -7.92 8.08
C TRP A 193 -2.74 -8.74 7.79
N TYR A 194 -2.77 -9.56 6.74
CA TYR A 194 -1.71 -10.51 6.45
C TYR A 194 -0.98 -10.21 5.16
N SER A 195 0.29 -10.60 5.15
CA SER A 195 1.05 -10.90 3.94
C SER A 195 1.16 -12.42 3.81
N ILE A 196 0.67 -12.99 2.71
CA ILE A 196 0.85 -14.40 2.38
C ILE A 196 1.95 -14.49 1.32
N ASN A 197 3.14 -14.87 1.75
CA ASN A 197 4.30 -15.02 0.88
C ASN A 197 4.36 -16.44 0.31
N THR A 198 4.83 -16.55 -0.93
CA THR A 198 5.01 -17.79 -1.67
C THR A 198 6.34 -17.78 -2.39
N ASP A 199 6.84 -18.97 -2.71
CA ASP A 199 7.93 -19.19 -3.65
C ASP A 199 7.50 -20.24 -4.69
N ILE A 200 8.37 -20.50 -5.67
CA ILE A 200 8.11 -21.53 -6.69
C ILE A 200 7.87 -22.91 -6.05
N ALA A 201 8.62 -23.29 -5.02
CA ALA A 201 8.53 -24.63 -4.43
C ALA A 201 7.19 -24.84 -3.69
N LEU A 202 6.76 -23.86 -2.89
CA LEU A 202 5.50 -23.87 -2.15
C LEU A 202 4.29 -23.95 -3.10
N ALA A 203 4.26 -23.11 -4.14
CA ALA A 203 3.14 -23.06 -5.06
C ALA A 203 3.11 -24.25 -6.05
N SER A 204 4.26 -24.80 -6.44
CA SER A 204 4.37 -25.78 -7.54
C SER A 204 3.44 -26.97 -7.39
N ARG A 205 3.30 -27.55 -6.19
CA ARG A 205 2.46 -28.75 -5.99
C ARG A 205 0.99 -28.45 -6.25
N TYR A 206 0.49 -27.33 -5.74
CA TYR A 206 -0.89 -26.92 -5.95
C TYR A 206 -1.12 -26.56 -7.42
N MET A 207 -0.20 -25.79 -8.02
CA MET A 207 -0.31 -25.36 -9.42
C MET A 207 -0.28 -26.52 -10.40
N ALA A 208 0.57 -27.52 -10.20
CA ALA A 208 0.59 -28.74 -11.01
C ALA A 208 -0.71 -29.55 -10.88
N ARG A 209 -1.38 -29.52 -9.72
CA ARG A 209 -2.71 -30.12 -9.56
C ARG A 209 -3.75 -29.37 -10.39
N ILE A 210 -3.70 -28.04 -10.39
CA ILE A 210 -4.61 -27.20 -11.19
C ILE A 210 -4.41 -27.47 -12.68
N GLU A 211 -3.16 -27.50 -13.14
CA GLU A 211 -2.80 -27.81 -14.53
C GLU A 211 -3.41 -29.15 -15.00
N ARG A 212 -3.19 -30.24 -14.25
CA ARG A 212 -3.77 -31.56 -14.56
C ARG A 212 -5.29 -31.57 -14.59
N LEU A 213 -5.95 -30.80 -13.71
CA LEU A 213 -7.41 -30.70 -13.70
C LEU A 213 -7.91 -29.96 -14.95
N GLN A 214 -7.20 -28.92 -15.38
CA GLN A 214 -7.55 -28.17 -16.59
C GLN A 214 -7.38 -29.01 -17.86
N GLU A 215 -6.28 -29.79 -17.98
CA GLU A 215 -6.04 -30.70 -19.10
C GLU A 215 -7.16 -31.74 -19.26
N LYS A 216 -7.65 -32.28 -18.13
CA LYS A 216 -8.75 -33.25 -18.13
C LYS A 216 -10.09 -32.65 -18.56
N VAL A 217 -10.33 -31.38 -18.26
CA VAL A 217 -11.62 -30.71 -18.55
C VAL A 217 -11.67 -30.20 -20.00
N ASN A 218 -10.55 -29.73 -20.56
CA ASN A 218 -10.53 -29.09 -21.88
C ASN A 218 -10.17 -30.04 -23.04
N GLY A 219 -9.74 -31.28 -22.76
CA GLY A 219 -9.09 -32.13 -23.75
C GLY A 219 -7.81 -31.49 -24.29
N THR A 220 -7.15 -32.12 -25.26
CA THR A 220 -5.85 -31.68 -25.84
C THR A 220 -5.86 -30.31 -26.54
N LYS A 221 -6.97 -29.54 -26.48
CA LYS A 221 -7.07 -28.19 -27.03
C LYS A 221 -6.50 -27.18 -26.03
N ARG A 222 -5.37 -26.56 -26.40
CA ARG A 222 -4.62 -25.56 -25.64
C ARG A 222 -5.25 -24.16 -25.57
N ASP A 223 -6.51 -23.98 -25.98
CA ASP A 223 -7.23 -22.70 -25.74
C ASP A 223 -7.73 -22.65 -24.29
N ILE A 224 -6.76 -22.59 -23.39
CA ILE A 224 -6.90 -22.43 -21.92
C ILE A 224 -7.68 -21.15 -21.59
N SER A 225 -7.66 -20.19 -22.51
CA SER A 225 -8.33 -18.91 -22.44
C SER A 225 -9.83 -18.95 -22.70
N SER A 226 -10.46 -20.09 -23.03
CA SER A 226 -11.88 -20.10 -23.46
C SER A 226 -12.63 -21.32 -22.89
N SER A 227 -12.75 -21.41 -21.57
CA SER A 227 -13.56 -22.47 -20.94
C SER A 227 -14.86 -21.88 -20.38
N ASN A 228 -15.99 -22.48 -20.70
CA ASN A 228 -17.30 -22.12 -20.11
C ASN A 228 -17.69 -20.63 -20.31
N GLY A 229 -17.29 -20.04 -21.45
CA GLY A 229 -17.57 -18.63 -21.82
C GLY A 229 -16.64 -17.59 -21.18
N TYR A 230 -15.63 -18.01 -20.40
CA TYR A 230 -14.67 -17.11 -19.77
C TYR A 230 -13.40 -16.95 -20.60
N LEU A 231 -12.96 -15.70 -20.76
CA LEU A 231 -11.72 -15.26 -21.39
C LEU A 231 -10.79 -14.58 -20.40
N ILE A 232 -9.58 -15.09 -20.22
CA ILE A 232 -8.51 -14.39 -19.50
C ILE A 232 -7.62 -13.73 -20.55
N ARG A 233 -7.51 -12.41 -20.51
CA ARG A 233 -6.64 -11.63 -21.40
C ARG A 233 -5.78 -10.67 -20.59
N ASN A 234 -4.67 -10.24 -21.17
CA ASN A 234 -3.90 -9.15 -20.59
C ASN A 234 -4.61 -7.80 -20.73
N VAL A 235 -4.25 -6.88 -19.85
CA VAL A 235 -4.54 -5.45 -20.01
C VAL A 235 -3.84 -4.92 -21.27
N ASP A 236 -4.48 -4.00 -21.99
CA ASP A 236 -3.92 -3.37 -23.19
C ASP A 236 -3.48 -1.92 -22.93
N PHE A 237 -2.17 -1.69 -22.83
CA PHE A 237 -1.61 -0.36 -22.54
C PHE A 237 -1.87 0.69 -23.64
N SER A 238 -2.16 0.27 -24.87
CA SER A 238 -2.56 1.21 -25.94
C SER A 238 -3.94 1.83 -25.69
N ARG A 239 -4.79 1.12 -24.94
CA ARG A 239 -6.16 1.51 -24.58
C ARG A 239 -6.29 1.79 -23.08
N ILE A 240 -5.24 2.31 -22.47
CA ILE A 240 -5.12 2.42 -21.01
C ILE A 240 -6.32 3.09 -20.33
N LYS A 241 -6.92 4.13 -20.93
CA LYS A 241 -8.07 4.82 -20.32
C LYS A 241 -9.27 3.89 -20.17
N SER A 242 -9.61 3.11 -21.20
CA SER A 242 -10.71 2.16 -21.11
C SER A 242 -10.37 0.98 -20.20
N GLU A 243 -9.12 0.53 -20.20
CA GLU A 243 -8.69 -0.54 -19.29
C GLU A 243 -8.78 -0.10 -17.82
N ILE A 244 -8.35 1.13 -17.49
CA ILE A 244 -8.50 1.70 -16.14
C ILE A 244 -9.98 1.73 -15.74
N ASN A 245 -10.87 2.17 -16.63
CA ASN A 245 -12.30 2.18 -16.35
C ASN A 245 -12.84 0.77 -16.04
N ILE A 246 -12.46 -0.24 -16.83
CA ILE A 246 -12.86 -1.63 -16.59
C ILE A 246 -12.38 -2.11 -15.22
N ILE A 247 -11.11 -1.88 -14.89
CA ILE A 247 -10.50 -2.30 -13.61
C ILE A 247 -11.20 -1.57 -12.45
N ARG A 248 -11.47 -0.28 -12.58
CA ARG A 248 -12.19 0.53 -11.59
C ARG A 248 -13.60 0.03 -11.35
N ASP A 249 -14.33 -0.27 -12.41
CA ASP A 249 -15.70 -0.79 -12.32
C ASP A 249 -15.73 -2.14 -11.61
N ILE A 250 -14.78 -3.03 -11.92
CA ILE A 250 -14.63 -4.31 -11.22
C ILE A 250 -14.24 -4.07 -9.76
N TYR A 251 -13.22 -3.26 -9.48
CA TYR A 251 -12.75 -2.92 -8.14
C TYR A 251 -13.93 -2.39 -7.30
N ASN A 252 -14.56 -1.30 -7.71
CA ASN A 252 -15.68 -0.71 -6.98
C ASN A 252 -16.84 -1.70 -6.84
N SER A 253 -17.17 -2.52 -7.85
CA SER A 253 -18.24 -3.52 -7.70
C SER A 253 -17.92 -4.63 -6.69
N VAL A 254 -16.65 -5.05 -6.60
CA VAL A 254 -16.22 -6.08 -5.65
C VAL A 254 -16.23 -5.54 -4.23
N TRP A 255 -15.87 -4.27 -4.06
CA TRP A 255 -15.69 -3.64 -2.75
C TRP A 255 -16.94 -2.89 -2.24
N ASN A 256 -17.90 -2.52 -3.10
CA ASN A 256 -19.16 -1.86 -2.72
C ASN A 256 -20.16 -2.80 -1.99
N HIS A 257 -19.94 -4.12 -2.08
CA HIS A 257 -20.79 -5.13 -1.42
C HIS A 257 -20.07 -5.85 -0.26
N GLY A 258 -18.82 -5.51 0.04
CA GLY A 258 -17.97 -6.25 0.97
C GLY A 258 -18.00 -5.72 2.39
N ASN A 259 -17.91 -6.63 3.37
CA ASN A 259 -17.62 -6.33 4.78
C ASN A 259 -16.14 -5.99 5.00
N HIS A 260 -15.41 -5.45 4.00
CA HIS A 260 -13.97 -5.24 4.14
C HIS A 260 -13.70 -4.09 5.12
N PRO A 261 -12.87 -4.31 6.14
CA PRO A 261 -12.77 -3.35 7.21
C PRO A 261 -11.92 -2.17 6.72
N GLN A 262 -12.25 -0.95 7.17
CA GLN A 262 -11.48 0.26 6.88
C GLN A 262 -11.36 0.66 5.39
N GLN A 263 -12.24 0.16 4.52
CA GLN A 263 -12.25 0.50 3.08
C GLN A 263 -13.25 1.62 2.76
N SER A 264 -12.80 2.62 1.99
CA SER A 264 -13.66 3.59 1.30
C SER A 264 -13.67 3.32 -0.19
N LEU A 265 -14.77 3.66 -0.87
CA LEU A 265 -14.76 3.71 -2.34
C LEU A 265 -13.81 4.80 -2.82
N LEU A 266 -12.95 4.46 -3.78
CA LEU A 266 -12.13 5.44 -4.47
C LEU A 266 -13.00 6.20 -5.48
N THR A 267 -12.92 7.52 -5.43
CA THR A 267 -13.44 8.40 -6.47
C THR A 267 -12.72 8.14 -7.79
N GLU A 268 -13.34 8.54 -8.90
CA GLU A 268 -12.76 8.40 -10.23
C GLU A 268 -11.35 9.00 -10.32
N LYS A 269 -11.15 10.20 -9.77
CA LYS A 269 -9.86 10.89 -9.80
C LYS A 269 -8.78 10.18 -8.98
N GLU A 270 -9.13 9.67 -7.80
CA GLU A 270 -8.19 8.92 -6.96
C GLU A 270 -7.75 7.64 -7.65
N PHE A 271 -8.71 6.89 -8.22
CA PHE A 271 -8.42 5.67 -8.94
C PHE A 271 -7.54 5.92 -10.18
N ASP A 272 -7.85 6.96 -10.95
CA ASP A 272 -7.09 7.30 -12.17
C ASP A 272 -5.63 7.63 -11.84
N ILE A 273 -5.39 8.45 -10.81
CA ILE A 273 -4.01 8.80 -10.40
C ILE A 273 -3.27 7.58 -9.86
N LEU A 274 -3.92 6.75 -9.04
CA LEU A 274 -3.33 5.50 -8.54
C LEU A 274 -2.98 4.55 -9.68
N ALA A 275 -3.91 4.33 -10.62
CA ALA A 275 -3.71 3.43 -11.75
C ALA A 275 -2.62 3.92 -12.71
N LEU A 276 -2.55 5.23 -12.96
CA LEU A 276 -1.46 5.81 -13.76
C LEU A 276 -0.10 5.70 -13.06
N GLY A 277 -0.05 5.84 -11.73
CA GLY A 277 1.14 5.59 -10.92
C GLY A 277 1.59 4.13 -11.01
N ILE A 278 0.66 3.19 -10.78
CA ILE A 278 0.89 1.75 -10.90
C ILE A 278 1.41 1.37 -12.29
N LYS A 279 0.86 1.96 -13.36
CA LYS A 279 1.33 1.72 -14.73
C LYS A 279 2.84 1.97 -14.88
N THR A 280 3.40 2.93 -14.16
CA THR A 280 4.84 3.27 -14.27
C THR A 280 5.78 2.16 -13.78
N VAL A 281 5.26 1.21 -13.01
CA VAL A 281 6.00 0.07 -12.45
C VAL A 281 5.49 -1.29 -12.92
N ALA A 282 4.42 -1.31 -13.72
CA ALA A 282 3.75 -2.55 -14.09
C ALA A 282 4.38 -3.25 -15.31
N LEU A 283 4.33 -4.58 -15.31
CA LEU A 283 4.57 -5.42 -16.49
C LEU A 283 3.22 -5.86 -17.04
N GLN A 284 2.93 -5.53 -18.30
CA GLN A 284 1.63 -5.78 -18.93
C GLN A 284 1.24 -7.27 -18.90
N GLU A 285 2.23 -8.16 -18.98
CA GLU A 285 2.08 -9.62 -18.91
C GLU A 285 1.50 -10.12 -17.58
N LEU A 286 1.67 -9.35 -16.50
CA LEU A 286 1.21 -9.70 -15.15
C LEU A 286 -0.12 -9.03 -14.77
N LEU A 287 -0.76 -8.35 -15.73
CA LEU A 287 -2.04 -7.70 -15.54
C LEU A 287 -3.11 -8.41 -16.37
N PHE A 288 -4.09 -9.01 -15.71
CA PHE A 288 -5.13 -9.81 -16.35
C PHE A 288 -6.52 -9.23 -16.12
N ILE A 289 -7.36 -9.31 -17.16
CA ILE A 289 -8.79 -9.10 -17.11
C ILE A 289 -9.47 -10.40 -17.50
N VAL A 290 -10.49 -10.76 -16.73
CA VAL A 290 -11.40 -11.86 -17.02
C VAL A 290 -12.66 -11.30 -17.62
N GLU A 291 -13.04 -11.80 -18.78
CA GLU A 291 -14.30 -11.51 -19.46
C GLU A 291 -15.18 -12.76 -19.48
N LYS A 292 -16.49 -12.59 -19.38
CA LYS A 292 -17.49 -13.61 -19.67
C LYS A 292 -18.41 -13.07 -20.73
N ASP A 293 -18.52 -13.74 -21.87
CA ASP A 293 -19.35 -13.27 -23.00
C ASP A 293 -19.02 -11.80 -23.40
N LYS A 294 -17.73 -11.46 -23.44
CA LYS A 294 -17.17 -10.11 -23.69
C LYS A 294 -17.43 -9.06 -22.59
N MET A 295 -18.04 -9.45 -21.48
CA MET A 295 -18.25 -8.56 -20.33
C MET A 295 -17.16 -8.76 -19.28
N PRO A 296 -16.43 -7.72 -18.86
CA PRO A 296 -15.44 -7.83 -17.80
C PRO A 296 -16.06 -8.20 -16.44
N VAL A 297 -15.58 -9.30 -15.86
CA VAL A 297 -16.06 -9.90 -14.62
C VAL A 297 -14.97 -10.11 -13.57
N GLY A 298 -13.69 -9.97 -13.91
CA GLY A 298 -12.61 -10.10 -12.94
C GLY A 298 -11.32 -9.43 -13.37
N VAL A 299 -10.43 -9.22 -12.41
CA VAL A 299 -9.14 -8.58 -12.60
C VAL A 299 -8.08 -9.19 -11.67
N SER A 300 -6.86 -9.32 -12.17
CA SER A 300 -5.65 -9.60 -11.37
C SER A 300 -4.57 -8.57 -11.76
N VAL A 301 -4.15 -7.75 -10.81
CA VAL A 301 -3.08 -6.76 -10.96
C VAL A 301 -1.91 -7.20 -10.11
N THR A 302 -0.91 -7.80 -10.76
CA THR A 302 0.35 -8.22 -10.11
C THR A 302 1.46 -7.28 -10.53
N LEU A 303 2.18 -6.72 -9.55
CA LEU A 303 3.24 -5.75 -9.76
C LEU A 303 4.60 -6.33 -9.38
N PRO A 304 5.67 -6.04 -10.15
CA PRO A 304 7.03 -6.31 -9.71
C PRO A 304 7.34 -5.63 -8.37
N ASN A 305 8.15 -6.27 -7.54
CA ASN A 305 8.57 -5.70 -6.27
C ASN A 305 9.64 -4.62 -6.47
N VAL A 306 9.20 -3.37 -6.54
CA VAL A 306 10.07 -2.19 -6.67
C VAL A 306 10.97 -2.01 -5.45
N ASN A 307 10.63 -2.57 -4.29
CA ASN A 307 11.46 -2.40 -3.09
C ASN A 307 12.86 -3.02 -3.24
N GLU A 308 13.00 -4.11 -4.01
CA GLU A 308 14.30 -4.77 -4.25
C GLU A 308 15.33 -3.82 -4.88
N LEU A 309 14.91 -3.04 -5.87
CA LEU A 309 15.81 -2.14 -6.59
C LEU A 309 16.14 -0.89 -5.77
N ILE A 310 15.20 -0.42 -4.95
CA ILE A 310 15.43 0.69 -4.03
C ILE A 310 16.46 0.26 -2.98
N GLU A 311 16.26 -0.92 -2.38
CA GLU A 311 17.19 -1.51 -1.41
C GLU A 311 18.60 -1.66 -2.00
N GLU A 312 18.72 -2.28 -3.18
CA GLU A 312 20.02 -2.50 -3.84
C GLU A 312 20.73 -1.16 -4.12
N TYR A 313 19.98 -0.15 -4.53
CA TYR A 313 20.53 1.19 -4.79
C TYR A 313 21.01 1.86 -3.50
N ASP A 314 20.19 1.86 -2.45
CA ASP A 314 20.46 2.55 -1.19
C ASP A 314 21.60 1.91 -0.40
N ILE A 315 21.75 0.58 -0.44
CA ILE A 315 22.90 -0.12 0.14
C ILE A 315 24.21 0.35 -0.52
N LYS A 316 24.21 0.51 -1.84
CA LYS A 316 25.38 0.97 -2.61
C LYS A 316 25.60 2.47 -2.49
N ASN A 317 24.55 3.24 -2.22
CA ASN A 317 24.57 4.71 -2.18
C ASN A 317 23.85 5.25 -0.94
N PRO A 318 24.39 5.04 0.27
CA PRO A 318 23.75 5.51 1.50
C PRO A 318 23.50 7.02 1.44
N CYS A 319 22.25 7.43 1.70
CA CYS A 319 21.85 8.83 1.57
C CYS A 319 20.91 9.23 2.70
N THR A 320 21.37 10.12 3.58
CA THR A 320 20.48 10.93 4.40
C THR A 320 19.87 12.05 3.54
N PRO A 321 18.53 12.18 3.47
CA PRO A 321 17.88 13.24 2.72
C PRO A 321 18.12 14.63 3.30
N SER A 322 18.02 15.63 2.44
CA SER A 322 17.96 17.02 2.88
C SER A 322 16.60 17.37 3.46
N LYS A 323 16.53 18.32 4.39
CA LYS A 323 15.26 18.91 4.85
C LYS A 323 14.64 19.85 3.81
N PHE A 324 15.41 20.27 2.79
CA PHE A 324 14.97 21.20 1.76
C PHE A 324 14.34 20.47 0.56
N PHE A 325 13.20 20.94 0.09
CA PHE A 325 12.45 20.27 -0.98
C PHE A 325 13.25 20.14 -2.29
N PHE A 326 13.90 21.21 -2.76
CA PHE A 326 14.66 21.22 -4.02
C PHE A 326 16.10 20.68 -3.89
N SER A 327 16.32 19.70 -3.02
CA SER A 327 17.64 19.07 -2.88
C SER A 327 18.07 18.35 -4.15
N ILE A 328 19.16 18.81 -4.75
CA ILE A 328 19.76 18.20 -5.96
C ILE A 328 20.19 16.75 -5.67
N LYS A 329 20.67 16.45 -4.45
CA LYS A 329 21.07 15.10 -4.04
C LYS A 329 19.87 14.15 -4.05
N ASP A 330 18.77 14.58 -3.44
CA ASP A 330 17.55 13.79 -3.32
C ASP A 330 16.92 13.56 -4.70
N PHE A 331 16.95 14.59 -5.56
CA PHE A 331 16.51 14.49 -6.94
C PHE A 331 17.37 13.51 -7.76
N LYS A 332 18.71 13.58 -7.62
CA LYS A 332 19.64 12.65 -8.27
C LYS A 332 19.39 11.20 -7.83
N ARG A 333 19.15 10.94 -6.54
CA ARG A 333 18.77 9.60 -6.05
C ARG A 333 17.52 9.08 -6.77
N ASN A 334 16.44 9.86 -6.77
CA ASN A 334 15.18 9.43 -7.40
C ASN A 334 15.36 9.20 -8.91
N LEU A 335 16.11 10.06 -9.61
CA LEU A 335 16.36 9.92 -11.05
C LEU A 335 17.17 8.64 -11.38
N ASN A 336 18.19 8.34 -10.58
CA ASN A 336 19.00 7.13 -10.74
C ASN A 336 18.16 5.87 -10.51
N ILE A 337 17.37 5.84 -9.44
CA ILE A 337 16.45 4.75 -9.15
C ILE A 337 15.44 4.57 -10.29
N PHE A 338 14.86 5.65 -10.80
CA PHE A 338 13.92 5.62 -11.91
C PHE A 338 14.56 5.10 -13.21
N SER A 339 15.82 5.47 -13.48
CA SER A 339 16.59 4.95 -14.62
C SER A 339 16.80 3.44 -14.52
N ILE A 340 17.15 2.95 -13.33
CA ILE A 340 17.31 1.50 -13.05
C ILE A 340 15.97 0.77 -13.21
N LEU A 341 14.89 1.33 -12.66
CA LEU A 341 13.54 0.79 -12.81
C LEU A 341 13.16 0.64 -14.29
N LYS A 342 13.35 1.69 -15.10
CA LYS A 342 13.07 1.63 -16.55
C LYS A 342 13.83 0.51 -17.25
N ARG A 343 15.12 0.34 -16.91
CA ARG A 343 15.94 -0.76 -17.44
C ARG A 343 15.39 -2.12 -17.01
N LYS A 344 15.12 -2.32 -15.72
CA LYS A 344 14.57 -3.57 -15.18
C LYS A 344 13.20 -3.92 -15.76
N LEU A 345 12.34 -2.93 -16.02
CA LEU A 345 11.06 -3.15 -16.70
C LEU A 345 11.26 -3.62 -18.14
N LYS A 346 12.19 -3.00 -18.89
CA LYS A 346 12.52 -3.41 -20.27
C LYS A 346 13.11 -4.83 -20.32
N GLU A 347 13.98 -5.15 -19.37
CA GLU A 347 14.65 -6.44 -19.26
C GLU A 347 13.80 -7.51 -18.55
N LYS A 348 12.68 -7.11 -17.93
CA LYS A 348 11.81 -7.95 -17.10
C LYS A 348 12.58 -8.66 -15.97
N SER A 349 13.58 -7.96 -15.40
CA SER A 349 14.56 -8.53 -14.48
C SER A 349 14.25 -8.22 -13.01
N PHE A 350 13.20 -8.85 -12.48
CA PHE A 350 12.78 -8.77 -11.07
C PHE A 350 12.76 -10.15 -10.42
N ASN A 351 13.01 -10.24 -9.11
CA ASN A 351 13.01 -11.53 -8.42
C ASN A 351 11.65 -11.86 -7.81
N SER A 352 10.92 -10.86 -7.32
CA SER A 352 9.63 -11.06 -6.66
C SER A 352 8.53 -10.11 -7.15
N ALA A 353 7.28 -10.53 -6.98
CA ALA A 353 6.10 -9.77 -7.37
C ALA A 353 5.00 -9.80 -6.29
N ARG A 354 4.17 -8.76 -6.27
CA ARG A 354 3.03 -8.65 -5.35
C ARG A 354 1.73 -8.60 -6.13
N ILE A 355 0.78 -9.47 -5.78
CA ILE A 355 -0.61 -9.36 -6.22
C ILE A 355 -1.24 -8.21 -5.42
N LEU A 356 -1.46 -7.07 -6.06
CA LEU A 356 -2.00 -5.87 -5.43
C LEU A 356 -3.53 -5.85 -5.47
N ILE A 357 -4.12 -6.25 -6.60
CA ILE A 357 -5.57 -6.30 -6.77
C ILE A 357 -5.93 -7.66 -7.32
N LEU A 358 -6.84 -8.34 -6.63
CA LEU A 358 -7.52 -9.51 -7.15
C LEU A 358 -9.00 -9.37 -6.83
N GLY A 359 -9.84 -9.35 -7.87
CA GLY A 359 -11.26 -9.13 -7.69
C GLY A 359 -12.06 -9.82 -8.77
N ILE A 360 -13.12 -10.53 -8.36
CA ILE A 360 -14.08 -11.16 -9.26
C ILE A 360 -15.48 -10.75 -8.81
N LYS A 361 -16.28 -10.26 -9.77
CA LYS A 361 -17.69 -9.91 -9.58
C LYS A 361 -18.46 -11.12 -9.05
N GLU A 362 -19.45 -10.86 -8.21
CA GLU A 362 -20.23 -11.91 -7.54
C GLU A 362 -20.81 -12.95 -8.50
N SER A 363 -21.30 -12.51 -9.67
CA SER A 363 -21.83 -13.37 -10.74
C SER A 363 -20.84 -14.38 -11.32
N ALA A 364 -19.55 -14.24 -11.05
CA ALA A 364 -18.49 -15.13 -11.49
C ALA A 364 -17.72 -15.79 -10.33
N ARG A 365 -18.10 -15.56 -9.06
CA ARG A 365 -17.49 -16.24 -7.90
C ARG A 365 -17.86 -17.71 -7.87
N LYS A 366 -17.02 -18.53 -7.21
CA LYS A 366 -17.21 -19.99 -7.04
C LYS A 366 -17.29 -20.78 -8.36
N THR A 367 -16.85 -20.18 -9.47
CA THR A 367 -16.77 -20.83 -10.80
C THR A 367 -15.40 -21.47 -11.06
N GLY A 368 -14.43 -21.30 -10.15
CA GLY A 368 -13.04 -21.71 -10.29
C GLY A 368 -12.16 -20.73 -11.10
N ILE A 369 -12.71 -19.57 -11.48
CA ILE A 369 -11.99 -18.56 -12.27
C ILE A 369 -10.89 -17.84 -11.47
N ASP A 370 -11.08 -17.70 -10.16
CA ASP A 370 -10.06 -17.29 -9.18
C ASP A 370 -8.84 -18.22 -9.23
N THR A 371 -9.10 -19.53 -9.22
CA THR A 371 -8.05 -20.54 -9.30
C THR A 371 -7.30 -20.49 -10.62
N LYS A 372 -7.99 -20.20 -11.73
CA LYS A 372 -7.36 -19.97 -13.03
C LYS A 372 -6.49 -18.72 -13.03
N LEU A 373 -6.96 -17.62 -12.44
CA LEU A 373 -6.16 -16.40 -12.31
C LEU A 373 -4.89 -16.62 -11.48
N TYR A 374 -4.96 -17.36 -10.37
CA TYR A 374 -3.77 -17.73 -9.60
C TYR A 374 -2.79 -18.54 -10.45
N TYR A 375 -3.29 -19.52 -11.21
CA TYR A 375 -2.47 -20.35 -12.08
C TYR A 375 -1.81 -19.54 -13.21
N GLU A 376 -2.57 -18.72 -13.92
CA GLU A 376 -2.05 -17.86 -14.98
C GLU A 376 -0.99 -16.88 -14.46
N THR A 377 -1.27 -16.25 -13.31
CA THR A 377 -0.31 -15.35 -12.65
C THR A 377 0.99 -16.09 -12.30
N PHE A 378 0.88 -17.27 -11.67
CA PHE A 378 2.05 -18.08 -11.30
C PHE A 378 2.86 -18.53 -12.53
N ARG A 379 2.18 -19.04 -13.56
CA ARG A 379 2.80 -19.51 -14.80
C ARG A 379 3.57 -18.37 -15.48
N THR A 380 2.92 -17.23 -15.70
CA THR A 380 3.55 -16.08 -16.34
C THR A 380 4.69 -15.50 -15.49
N ALA A 381 4.53 -15.40 -14.17
CA ALA A 381 5.61 -14.95 -13.29
C ALA A 381 6.83 -15.89 -13.38
N LYS A 382 6.62 -17.21 -13.37
CA LYS A 382 7.69 -18.20 -13.53
C LYS A 382 8.38 -18.10 -14.89
N GLU A 383 7.62 -17.95 -15.98
CA GLU A 383 8.16 -17.76 -17.34
C GLU A 383 9.01 -16.49 -17.47
N LEU A 384 8.63 -15.43 -16.74
CA LEU A 384 9.38 -14.18 -16.65
C LEU A 384 10.58 -14.25 -15.70
N GLY A 385 10.79 -15.37 -15.00
CA GLY A 385 11.95 -15.59 -14.12
C GLY A 385 11.76 -15.14 -12.66
N PHE A 386 10.55 -14.78 -12.25
CA PHE A 386 10.25 -14.50 -10.84
C PHE A 386 10.37 -15.77 -10.00
N LYS A 387 10.85 -15.61 -8.77
CA LYS A 387 11.13 -16.70 -7.82
C LYS A 387 10.19 -16.68 -6.61
N GLU A 388 9.73 -15.50 -6.23
CA GLU A 388 8.95 -15.27 -5.03
C GLU A 388 7.75 -14.38 -5.35
N GLY A 389 6.74 -14.42 -4.48
CA GLY A 389 5.67 -13.45 -4.55
C GLY A 389 4.87 -13.34 -3.26
N SER A 390 3.97 -12.36 -3.24
CA SER A 390 3.10 -12.11 -2.11
C SER A 390 1.69 -11.73 -2.55
N GLY A 391 0.68 -12.23 -1.83
CA GLY A 391 -0.66 -11.65 -1.80
C GLY A 391 -0.87 -11.06 -0.40
N SER A 392 -1.02 -9.74 -0.30
CA SER A 392 -0.90 -9.06 1.00
C SER A 392 -1.73 -7.81 1.15
N GLN A 393 -1.76 -7.30 2.39
CA GLN A 393 -2.80 -6.39 2.87
C GLN A 393 -4.17 -7.07 2.71
N LEU A 394 -4.23 -8.31 3.20
CA LEU A 394 -5.46 -9.10 3.29
C LEU A 394 -6.01 -8.99 4.71
N ALA A 395 -7.15 -8.32 4.89
CA ALA A 395 -7.81 -8.29 6.19
C ALA A 395 -8.16 -9.71 6.67
N ASP A 396 -7.99 -9.98 7.96
CA ASP A 396 -8.25 -11.27 8.61
C ASP A 396 -9.68 -11.81 8.39
N ILE A 397 -10.65 -10.93 8.16
CA ILE A 397 -12.03 -11.29 7.85
C ILE A 397 -12.26 -11.71 6.37
N ASN A 398 -11.29 -11.54 5.47
CA ASN A 398 -11.42 -11.89 4.06
C ASN A 398 -11.00 -13.34 3.77
N VAL A 399 -11.74 -14.28 4.37
CA VAL A 399 -11.47 -15.73 4.29
C VAL A 399 -11.55 -16.28 2.86
N ASP A 400 -12.33 -15.65 1.98
CA ASP A 400 -12.49 -16.06 0.57
C ASP A 400 -11.20 -15.91 -0.23
N ILE A 401 -10.31 -14.99 0.18
CA ILE A 401 -8.99 -14.79 -0.44
C ILE A 401 -7.89 -15.48 0.37
N ILE A 402 -7.96 -15.44 1.71
CA ILE A 402 -6.96 -16.05 2.59
C ILE A 402 -6.91 -17.58 2.38
N ASN A 403 -8.05 -18.25 2.29
CA ASN A 403 -8.11 -19.71 2.20
C ASN A 403 -7.48 -20.27 0.90
N PRO A 404 -7.72 -19.71 -0.29
CA PRO A 404 -7.00 -20.13 -1.49
C PRO A 404 -5.51 -19.82 -1.43
N LEU A 405 -5.12 -18.63 -0.96
CA LEU A 405 -3.70 -18.23 -0.92
C LEU A 405 -2.87 -19.04 0.08
N SER A 406 -3.44 -19.47 1.20
CA SER A 406 -2.75 -20.34 2.18
C SER A 406 -2.43 -21.74 1.65
N ARG A 407 -3.02 -22.14 0.51
CA ARG A 407 -2.66 -23.40 -0.18
C ARG A 407 -1.38 -23.29 -0.99
N ILE A 408 -0.95 -22.07 -1.31
CA ILE A 408 0.20 -21.79 -2.17
C ILE A 408 1.27 -20.98 -1.47
N GLY A 409 0.96 -20.34 -0.35
CA GLY A 409 1.89 -19.56 0.46
C GLY A 409 1.67 -19.72 1.96
N LYS A 410 2.38 -18.92 2.74
CA LYS A 410 2.31 -18.88 4.20
C LYS A 410 2.18 -17.44 4.67
N ILE A 411 1.46 -17.23 5.78
CA ILE A 411 1.46 -15.93 6.45
C ILE A 411 2.91 -15.63 6.88
N ALA A 412 3.42 -14.50 6.42
CA ALA A 412 4.80 -14.07 6.64
C ALA A 412 4.88 -12.78 7.45
N MET A 413 3.88 -11.90 7.35
CA MET A 413 3.78 -10.68 8.15
C MET A 413 2.35 -10.47 8.60
N THR A 414 2.21 -9.91 9.80
CA THR A 414 0.92 -9.49 10.36
C THR A 414 0.98 -8.02 10.71
N TRP A 415 0.04 -7.24 10.18
CA TRP A 415 -0.19 -5.86 10.57
C TRP A 415 -1.48 -5.74 11.38
N ARG A 416 -1.44 -4.96 12.45
CA ARG A 416 -2.60 -4.70 13.30
C ARG A 416 -3.13 -3.29 13.10
N VAL A 417 -4.43 -3.19 12.86
CA VAL A 417 -5.19 -1.96 13.01
C VAL A 417 -5.69 -1.89 14.44
N TYR A 418 -5.63 -0.70 15.00
CA TYR A 418 -6.07 -0.40 16.34
C TYR A 418 -7.21 0.63 16.33
N SER A 419 -7.99 0.62 17.40
CA SER A 419 -9.02 1.61 17.65
C SER A 419 -8.97 2.18 19.08
N LEU A 420 -9.33 3.46 19.21
CA LEU A 420 -9.46 4.16 20.48
C LEU A 420 -10.75 4.98 20.51
N LYS A 421 -11.56 4.84 21.56
CA LYS A 421 -12.72 5.71 21.80
C LYS A 421 -12.27 6.93 22.60
N ILE A 422 -12.67 8.14 22.17
CA ILE A 422 -12.15 9.42 22.69
C ILE A 422 -13.22 10.42 23.14
#